data_AF-A0A7X7F5P4-F1
#
_entry.id   AF-A0A7X7F5P4-F1
#
_cell.length_a   1.000
_cell.length_b   1.000
_cell.length_c   1.000
_cell.angle_alpha   90.00
_cell.angle_beta   90.00
_cell.angle_gamma   90.00
#
_symmetry.space_group_name_H-M   'P 1'
#
loop_
_entity.id
_entity.type
_entity.pdbx_description
1 polymer ?
#
loop_
_entity_poly.entity_id
_entity_poly.type
_entity_poly.pdbx_seq_one_letter_code
_entity_poly.pdbx_strand_id
1 'polypeptide(L)'
;MGNSKLTEQSRAILEAISQGHSYEQILVQDLAWTYHDIFRAAAEALDVAAAARDGGKDYDQRMEEIRQAHPRAYEKWDAEEDERLRRLFHSGTSVKEIAHILQRQPSAIRSRLTKFNLVAPEAATDGERQGVKTLETRDGGVD
;
A
#
# COMPACT_ATOMS: atom_id res chain seq x y z
N MET A 1 15.63 17.46 22.69
CA MET A 1 15.43 16.26 23.53
C MET A 1 14.17 15.57 23.03
N GLY A 2 14.30 14.69 22.05
CA GLY A 2 13.17 14.01 21.42
C GLY A 2 12.65 12.92 22.36
N ASN A 3 11.38 12.97 22.72
CA ASN A 3 10.73 11.90 23.47
C ASN A 3 10.60 10.68 22.55
N SER A 4 11.63 9.83 22.53
CA SER A 4 11.68 8.55 21.80
C SER A 4 10.78 7.47 22.44
N LYS A 5 9.56 7.83 22.85
CA LYS A 5 8.61 6.89 23.44
C LYS A 5 7.36 6.85 22.58
N LEU A 6 7.00 5.64 22.15
CA LEU A 6 5.68 5.31 21.59
C LEU A 6 4.59 5.94 22.46
N THR A 7 3.69 6.68 21.83
CA THR A 7 2.51 7.20 22.51
C THR A 7 1.60 6.06 22.95
N GLU A 8 0.75 6.29 23.97
CA GLU A 8 -0.24 5.30 24.41
C GLU A 8 -1.19 4.90 23.28
N GLN A 9 -1.57 5.87 22.46
CA GLN A 9 -2.40 5.65 21.27
C GLN A 9 -1.69 4.72 20.27
N SER A 10 -0.44 5.03 19.90
CA SER A 10 0.33 4.19 18.98
C SER A 10 0.51 2.77 19.51
N ARG A 11 0.74 2.62 20.82
CA ARG A 11 0.86 1.31 21.46
C ARG A 11 -0.43 0.51 21.35
N ALA A 12 -1.57 1.11 21.65
CA ALA A 12 -2.86 0.45 21.58
C ALA A 12 -3.20 -0.01 20.15
N ILE A 13 -2.86 0.80 19.14
CA ILE A 13 -3.03 0.44 17.73
C ILE A 13 -2.12 -0.74 17.34
N LEU A 14 -0.84 -0.70 17.70
CA LEU A 14 0.10 -1.79 17.40
C LEU A 14 -0.27 -3.09 18.12
N GLU A 15 -0.79 -2.99 19.33
CA GLU A 15 -1.29 -4.13 20.08
C GLU A 15 -2.50 -4.77 19.39
N ALA A 16 -3.47 -3.96 18.95
CA ALA A 16 -4.61 -4.45 18.17
C ALA A 16 -4.16 -5.18 16.88
N ILE A 17 -3.17 -4.63 16.16
CA ILE A 17 -2.56 -5.28 14.99
C ILE A 17 -1.91 -6.62 15.37
N SER A 18 -1.13 -6.67 16.46
CA SER A 18 -0.46 -7.89 16.91
C SER A 18 -1.43 -9.00 17.30
N GLN A 19 -2.63 -8.64 17.74
CA GLN A 19 -3.73 -9.54 18.06
C GLN A 19 -4.50 -10.00 16.80
N GLY A 20 -4.10 -9.55 15.61
CA GLY A 20 -4.68 -9.95 14.33
C GLY A 20 -5.89 -9.13 13.88
N HIS A 21 -6.15 -7.97 14.49
CA HIS A 21 -7.23 -7.10 14.03
C HIS A 21 -6.91 -6.53 12.64
N SER A 22 -7.90 -6.57 11.75
CA SER A 22 -7.82 -5.91 10.45
C SER A 22 -7.89 -4.39 10.61
N TYR A 23 -7.43 -3.65 9.60
CA TYR A 23 -7.52 -2.19 9.60
C TYR A 23 -8.96 -1.70 9.76
N GLU A 24 -9.92 -2.37 9.13
CA GLU A 24 -11.34 -2.05 9.26
C GLU A 24 -11.83 -2.25 10.70
N GLN A 25 -11.40 -3.32 11.38
CA GLN A 25 -11.76 -3.58 12.78
C GLN A 25 -11.16 -2.54 13.73
N ILE A 26 -9.92 -2.11 13.47
CA ILE A 26 -9.24 -1.06 14.24
C ILE A 26 -9.92 0.31 14.07
N LEU A 27 -10.48 0.60 12.89
CA LEU A 27 -11.14 1.87 12.58
C LEU A 27 -12.60 1.95 13.05
N VAL A 28 -13.23 0.82 13.39
CA VAL A 28 -14.68 0.74 13.67
C VAL A 28 -15.00 0.69 15.17
N GLN A 29 -14.06 0.27 16.03
CA GLN A 29 -14.29 0.18 17.48
C GLN A 29 -14.11 1.54 18.17
N ASP A 30 -15.14 2.40 18.17
CA ASP A 30 -15.39 3.58 19.05
C ASP A 30 -14.17 4.45 19.49
N LEU A 31 -13.10 4.38 18.70
CA LEU A 31 -11.84 5.05 18.87
C LEU A 31 -11.72 5.86 17.59
N ALA A 32 -11.68 7.18 17.74
CA ALA A 32 -11.63 8.16 16.65
C ALA A 32 -10.33 8.10 15.82
N TRP A 33 -9.74 6.92 15.70
CA TRP A 33 -8.51 6.66 15.00
C TRP A 33 -8.78 6.63 13.50
N THR A 34 -7.87 7.27 12.82
CA THR A 34 -7.83 7.35 11.38
C THR A 34 -6.75 6.42 10.86
N TYR A 35 -6.79 6.20 9.56
CA TYR A 35 -5.71 5.48 8.88
C TYR A 35 -4.34 6.14 9.09
N HIS A 36 -4.29 7.47 9.26
CA HIS A 36 -3.07 8.19 9.61
C HIS A 36 -2.52 7.85 10.99
N ASP A 37 -3.38 7.48 11.95
CA ASP A 37 -2.96 7.09 13.30
C ASP A 37 -2.29 5.71 13.29
N ILE A 38 -2.77 4.80 12.43
CA ILE A 38 -2.13 3.50 12.20
C ILE A 38 -0.72 3.68 11.61
N PHE A 39 -0.59 4.59 10.64
CA PHE A 39 0.72 4.91 10.06
C PHE A 39 1.65 5.59 11.04
N ARG A 40 1.14 6.55 11.82
CA ARG A 40 1.90 7.21 12.87
C ARG A 40 2.39 6.19 13.91
N ALA A 41 1.53 5.24 14.30
CA ALA A 41 1.89 4.19 15.23
C ALA A 41 3.03 3.32 14.71
N ALA A 42 2.97 2.88 13.45
CA ALA A 42 4.04 2.12 12.82
C ALA A 42 5.34 2.94 12.69
N ALA A 43 5.24 4.23 12.38
CA ALA A 43 6.39 5.13 12.29
C ALA A 43 7.08 5.32 13.66
N GLU A 44 6.31 5.61 14.71
CA GLU A 44 6.84 5.73 16.08
C GLU A 44 7.51 4.43 16.53
N ALA A 45 6.98 3.27 16.16
CA ALA A 45 7.61 1.98 16.47
C ALA A 45 8.96 1.80 15.77
N LEU A 46 9.06 2.19 14.49
CA LEU A 46 10.32 2.16 13.75
C LEU A 46 11.34 3.14 14.31
N ASP A 47 10.91 4.32 14.76
CA ASP A 47 11.80 5.33 15.34
C ASP A 47 12.33 4.88 16.70
N VAL A 48 11.50 4.21 17.52
CA VAL A 48 11.95 3.55 18.76
C VAL A 48 12.95 2.43 18.45
N ALA A 49 12.68 1.61 17.43
CA ALA A 49 13.59 0.53 17.01
C ALA A 49 14.90 1.05 16.39
N ALA A 50 14.86 2.18 15.68
CA ALA A 50 16.02 2.82 15.07
C ALA A 50 16.87 3.59 16.09
N ALA A 51 16.22 4.30 17.03
CA ALA A 51 16.89 4.92 18.17
C ALA A 51 17.58 3.87 19.06
N ALA A 52 17.02 2.66 19.14
CA ALA A 52 17.66 1.53 19.81
C ALA A 52 18.81 0.89 18.99
N ARG A 53 18.94 1.19 17.69
CA ARG A 53 19.88 0.51 16.79
C ARG A 53 21.09 1.31 16.34
N ASP A 54 20.99 2.63 16.15
CA ASP A 54 22.12 3.55 15.86
C ASP A 54 21.54 4.86 15.30
N GLY A 55 21.42 5.92 16.11
CA GLY A 55 21.30 7.33 15.69
C GLY A 55 20.52 7.69 14.40
N GLY A 56 19.45 6.95 14.06
CA GLY A 56 18.93 6.81 12.70
C GLY A 56 17.99 7.93 12.24
N LYS A 57 18.02 8.18 10.92
CA LYS A 57 17.35 9.27 10.16
C LYS A 57 15.90 9.56 10.56
N ASP A 58 15.58 10.85 10.49
CA ASP A 58 14.31 11.50 10.85
C ASP A 58 13.10 11.01 10.03
N TYR A 59 11.93 10.93 10.66
CA TYR A 59 10.64 10.53 10.07
C TYR A 59 10.30 11.36 8.82
N ASP A 60 10.59 12.66 8.88
CA ASP A 60 10.33 13.60 7.79
C ASP A 60 11.13 13.24 6.53
N GLN A 61 12.36 12.72 6.69
CA GLN A 61 13.18 12.29 5.56
C GLN A 61 12.59 11.06 4.87
N ARG A 62 12.04 10.11 5.63
CA ARG A 62 11.38 8.90 5.08
C ARG A 62 10.06 9.25 4.39
N MET A 63 9.29 10.20 4.93
CA MET A 63 8.07 10.69 4.29
C MET A 63 8.35 11.42 2.98
N GLU A 64 9.43 12.20 2.93
CA GLU A 64 9.86 12.86 1.71
C GLU A 64 10.26 11.83 0.63
N GLU A 65 11.00 10.78 0.97
CA GLU A 65 11.33 9.70 0.04
C GLU A 65 10.09 9.03 -0.57
N ILE A 66 9.05 8.79 0.24
CA ILE A 66 7.77 8.21 -0.23
C ILE A 66 7.03 9.19 -1.14
N ARG A 67 6.99 10.48 -0.79
CA ARG A 67 6.36 11.53 -1.60
C ARG A 67 7.06 11.69 -2.95
N GLN A 68 8.39 11.59 -2.98
CA GLN A 68 9.20 11.63 -4.20
C GLN A 68 8.94 10.42 -5.09
N ALA A 69 8.86 9.21 -4.51
CA ALA A 69 8.64 7.98 -5.27
C ALA A 69 7.19 7.81 -5.75
N HIS A 70 6.22 8.33 -5.00
CA HIS A 70 4.79 8.18 -5.26
C HIS A 70 4.06 9.50 -4.95
N PRO A 71 4.05 10.46 -5.89
CA PRO A 71 3.52 11.80 -5.67
C PRO A 71 2.07 11.83 -5.18
N ARG A 72 1.26 10.84 -5.58
CA ARG A 72 -0.14 10.71 -5.16
C ARG A 72 -0.35 9.69 -4.06
N ALA A 73 0.68 9.29 -3.31
CA ALA A 73 0.50 8.41 -2.17
C ALA A 73 -0.50 9.04 -1.17
N TYR A 74 -1.45 8.22 -0.70
CA TYR A 74 -2.47 8.59 0.30
C TYR A 74 -3.54 9.60 -0.12
N GLU A 75 -3.54 10.12 -1.36
CA GLU A 75 -4.71 10.89 -1.85
C GLU A 75 -5.98 10.01 -1.85
N LYS A 76 -7.16 10.64 -1.73
CA LYS A 76 -8.42 9.90 -1.86
C LYS A 76 -8.56 9.37 -3.29
N TRP A 77 -9.17 8.20 -3.43
CA TRP A 77 -9.56 7.66 -4.74
C TRP A 77 -10.83 8.35 -5.22
N ASP A 78 -10.85 8.78 -6.47
CA ASP A 78 -12.06 9.26 -7.13
C ASP A 78 -12.63 8.21 -8.11
N ALA A 79 -13.83 8.50 -8.62
CA ALA A 79 -14.54 7.58 -9.50
C ALA A 79 -13.85 7.39 -10.86
N GLU A 80 -13.15 8.41 -11.35
CA GLU A 80 -12.44 8.36 -12.63
C GLU A 80 -11.18 7.49 -12.51
N GLU A 81 -10.47 7.62 -11.40
CA GLU A 81 -9.30 6.84 -11.04
C GLU A 81 -9.67 5.37 -10.84
N ASP A 82 -10.79 5.08 -10.17
CA ASP A 82 -11.34 3.73 -10.03
C ASP A 82 -11.62 3.09 -11.38
N GLU A 83 -12.22 3.83 -12.30
CA GLU A 83 -12.53 3.34 -13.63
C GLU A 83 -11.24 3.12 -14.44
N ARG A 84 -10.27 4.02 -14.31
CA ARG A 84 -8.96 3.86 -14.94
C ARG A 84 -8.22 2.64 -14.41
N LEU A 85 -8.27 2.39 -13.10
CA LEU A 85 -7.72 1.20 -12.47
C LEU A 85 -8.34 -0.07 -13.05
N ARG A 86 -9.68 -0.13 -13.11
CA ARG A 86 -10.39 -1.29 -13.66
C ARG A 86 -9.98 -1.55 -15.10
N ARG A 87 -9.99 -0.53 -15.97
CA ARG A 87 -9.60 -0.69 -17.38
C ARG A 87 -8.18 -1.24 -17.54
N LEU A 88 -7.21 -0.67 -16.81
CA LEU A 88 -5.82 -1.12 -16.87
C LEU A 88 -5.66 -2.57 -16.41
N PHE A 89 -6.36 -2.97 -15.36
CA PHE A 89 -6.33 -4.34 -14.87
C PHE A 89 -6.94 -5.32 -15.88
N HIS A 90 -8.09 -4.98 -16.48
CA HIS A 90 -8.72 -5.82 -17.49
C HIS A 90 -7.92 -5.91 -18.79
N SER A 91 -7.07 -4.92 -19.10
CA SER A 91 -6.12 -5.01 -20.21
C SER A 91 -4.89 -5.88 -19.92
N GLY A 92 -4.82 -6.51 -18.75
CA GLY A 92 -3.71 -7.38 -18.36
C GLY A 92 -2.46 -6.63 -17.86
N THR A 93 -2.58 -5.32 -17.58
CA THR A 93 -1.48 -4.53 -17.02
C THR A 93 -1.16 -4.99 -15.60
N SER A 94 0.12 -5.19 -15.28
CA SER A 94 0.51 -5.68 -13.96
C SER A 94 0.29 -4.64 -12.87
N VAL A 95 0.09 -5.09 -11.62
CA VAL A 95 -0.06 -4.20 -10.45
C VAL A 95 1.08 -3.18 -10.34
N LYS A 96 2.31 -3.59 -10.65
CA LYS A 96 3.49 -2.72 -10.59
C LYS A 96 3.44 -1.61 -11.65
N GLU A 97 3.04 -1.95 -12.87
CA GLU A 97 2.88 -0.98 -13.96
C GLU A 97 1.70 -0.05 -13.69
N ILE A 98 0.58 -0.58 -13.22
CA ILE A 98 -0.58 0.23 -12.80
C ILE A 98 -0.17 1.22 -11.70
N ALA A 99 0.60 0.78 -10.70
CA ALA A 99 1.10 1.64 -9.63
C ALA A 99 1.92 2.81 -10.18
N HIS A 100 2.77 2.55 -11.18
CA HIS A 100 3.52 3.59 -11.87
C HIS A 100 2.62 4.54 -12.68
N ILE A 101 1.67 4.00 -13.46
CA ILE A 101 0.75 4.78 -14.30
C ILE A 101 -0.19 5.68 -13.47
N LEU A 102 -0.62 5.20 -12.31
CA LEU A 102 -1.47 5.94 -11.38
C LEU A 102 -0.65 6.74 -10.36
N GLN A 103 0.69 6.62 -10.35
CA GLN A 103 1.56 7.28 -9.37
C GLN A 103 1.16 6.97 -7.91
N ARG A 104 0.69 5.74 -7.68
CA ARG A 104 0.24 5.22 -6.38
C ARG A 104 1.17 4.09 -5.93
N GLN A 105 1.09 3.71 -4.66
CA GLN A 105 1.81 2.54 -4.16
C GLN A 105 1.16 1.23 -4.63
N PRO A 106 1.95 0.18 -4.95
CA PRO A 106 1.41 -1.13 -5.36
C PRO A 106 0.43 -1.74 -4.34
N SER A 107 0.65 -1.53 -3.05
CA SER A 107 -0.26 -1.97 -1.99
C SER A 107 -1.64 -1.32 -2.10
N ALA A 108 -1.70 -0.02 -2.42
CA ALA A 108 -2.96 0.69 -2.65
C ALA A 108 -3.71 0.15 -3.87
N ILE A 109 -2.98 -0.21 -4.94
CA ILE A 109 -3.56 -0.86 -6.13
C ILE A 109 -4.20 -2.20 -5.76
N ARG A 110 -3.47 -3.09 -5.06
CA ARG A 110 -3.99 -4.41 -4.65
C ARG A 110 -5.23 -4.30 -3.77
N SER A 111 -5.18 -3.42 -2.77
CA SER A 111 -6.31 -3.15 -1.88
C SER A 111 -7.53 -2.69 -2.67
N ARG A 112 -7.32 -1.78 -3.65
CA ARG A 112 -8.42 -1.27 -4.46
C ARG A 112 -9.00 -2.31 -5.42
N LEU A 113 -8.18 -3.17 -6.02
CA LEU A 113 -8.64 -4.30 -6.84
C LEU A 113 -9.42 -5.33 -6.00
N THR A 114 -8.98 -5.58 -4.77
CA THR A 114 -9.67 -6.47 -3.82
C THR A 114 -11.06 -5.91 -3.49
N LYS A 115 -11.18 -4.59 -3.27
CA LYS A 115 -12.48 -3.93 -3.07
C LYS A 115 -13.45 -4.11 -4.25
N PHE A 116 -12.93 -4.31 -5.45
CA PHE A 116 -13.71 -4.60 -6.65
C PHE A 116 -13.90 -6.09 -6.93
N ASN A 117 -13.46 -6.97 -6.03
CA ASN A 117 -13.47 -8.44 -6.20
C ASN A 117 -12.76 -8.90 -7.48
N LEU A 118 -11.79 -8.12 -7.98
CA LEU A 118 -11.01 -8.45 -9.18
C LEU A 118 -9.80 -9.34 -8.86
N VAL A 119 -9.39 -9.34 -7.59
CA VAL A 119 -8.34 -10.21 -7.06
C VAL A 119 -8.80 -10.75 -5.71
N ALA A 120 -8.35 -11.96 -5.35
CA ALA A 120 -8.60 -12.49 -4.02
C ALA A 120 -7.87 -11.64 -2.96
N PRO A 121 -8.44 -11.49 -1.75
CA PRO A 121 -7.72 -10.91 -0.62
C PRO A 121 -6.51 -11.80 -0.32
N GLU A 122 -5.33 -11.26 -0.58
CA GLU A 122 -4.06 -12.00 -0.56
C GLU A 122 -3.73 -12.38 0.89
N ALA A 123 -3.92 -13.66 1.25
CA ALA A 123 -3.25 -14.26 2.39
C ALA A 123 -1.75 -14.33 2.06
N ALA A 124 -0.93 -13.82 2.97
CA ALA A 124 0.52 -13.68 2.80
C ALA A 124 1.19 -14.98 2.31
N THR A 125 1.71 -14.99 1.08
CA THR A 125 2.96 -15.68 0.71
C THR A 125 3.50 -15.17 -0.62
N ASP A 126 4.80 -14.88 -0.63
CA ASP A 126 5.65 -14.68 -1.79
C ASP A 126 5.57 -15.83 -2.81
N GLY A 127 5.92 -15.51 -4.07
CA GLY A 127 6.36 -16.51 -5.05
C GLY A 127 5.50 -16.57 -6.30
N GLU A 128 5.87 -15.74 -7.28
CA GLU A 128 6.03 -16.11 -8.69
C GLU A 128 5.21 -17.32 -9.18
N ARG A 129 4.18 -17.07 -9.99
CA ARG A 129 3.85 -17.96 -11.12
C ARG A 129 3.02 -17.26 -12.20
N GLN A 130 3.72 -17.01 -13.32
CA GLN A 130 3.40 -17.32 -14.73
C GLN A 130 2.06 -16.81 -15.30
N GLY A 131 2.01 -16.07 -16.41
CA GLY A 131 2.69 -16.34 -17.68
C GLY A 131 1.78 -17.18 -18.57
N VAL A 132 0.97 -16.55 -19.44
CA VAL A 132 0.31 -17.24 -20.57
C VAL A 132 0.22 -16.33 -21.81
N LYS A 133 1.20 -16.58 -22.71
CA LYS A 133 1.13 -16.76 -24.18
C LYS A 133 0.71 -15.61 -25.11
N THR A 134 1.74 -15.10 -25.80
CA THR A 134 1.88 -14.98 -27.27
C THR A 134 0.64 -15.21 -28.13
N LEU A 135 0.24 -14.16 -28.84
CA LEU A 135 -0.30 -14.26 -30.20
C LEU A 135 0.36 -13.17 -31.06
N GLU A 136 1.55 -13.48 -31.56
CA GLU A 136 2.05 -12.92 -32.82
C GLU A 136 1.95 -14.00 -33.89
N THR A 137 1.04 -13.79 -34.85
CA THR A 137 1.28 -14.06 -36.28
C THR A 137 0.48 -12.98 -37.00
N ARG A 138 1.10 -11.82 -37.27
CA ARG A 138 1.67 -11.46 -38.57
C ARG A 138 0.70 -11.68 -39.73
N ASP A 139 0.09 -10.57 -40.09
CA ASP A 139 -0.39 -10.24 -41.43
C ASP A 139 0.78 -10.30 -42.44
N GLY A 140 0.48 -10.72 -43.68
CA GLY A 140 1.45 -10.85 -44.75
C GLY A 140 0.91 -11.70 -45.91
N GLY A 141 0.24 -11.05 -46.86
CA GLY A 141 -0.26 -11.66 -48.09
C GLY A 141 0.76 -11.81 -49.21
N VAL A 142 0.19 -12.02 -50.41
CA VAL A 142 0.77 -12.08 -51.77
C VAL A 142 1.18 -13.49 -52.24
N ASP A 143 0.30 -14.13 -53.02
CA ASP A 143 0.38 -14.18 -54.50
C ASP A 143 -1.03 -14.43 -55.09
#